data_AF-A0A4Q3FQP2-F1
#
_entry.id   AF-A0A4Q3FQP2-F1
#
_cell.length_a   1.000
_cell.length_b   1.000
_cell.length_c   1.000
_cell.angle_alpha   90.00
_cell.angle_beta   90.00
_cell.angle_gamma   90.00
#
_symmetry.space_group_name_H-M   'P 1'
#
loop_
_entity.id
_entity.type
_entity.pdbx_description
1 polymer ?
#
loop_
_entity_poly.entity_id
_entity_poly.type
_entity_poly.pdbx_seq_one_letter_code
_entity_poly.pdbx_strand_id
1 'polypeptide(L)'
;MNKLNSVCVYCGSNFNGDPELRKAIKQLADVLVKQNIKMVYGGGSVGVMGVIADDILQAGGTVTGVIPQFLMDKEVGHKGVTEMIITENMHQRKQKMADLSDGFIILPGGFGTLEEFFEVLTWLQLGLHNKPIGVLNVNGFYDPLFDASGNYVRDNGTVFTQSDYKNRTLEFPRQDIRHYKIGWNSNFILPDGQLKVDLGYQKNQRRELDNADPTLFFDLDTYSADLKYYLEESNGWQPVFGLSGDAGISTNKGTEFLVPAYDTYGIGAFAYIKKTWDKNTFSAGLRYDYRTNSGKGLVDAGVTRFTPFTNQFSNISGAAGYTHEFSDHVNFQTNAGTAFRAPNPAELGSNGVHEGTFRYEVGNPNLKPERSYQVDATLEYDNNFITGSLGIYENYIHDFIYAANKKGDNITVIDAAGNPQLYPVYRYGQVNANLSGFEGSLTLHPVSFIHFENIFGYTYAQNTTLDKPLSFIPAGSLRNTLRFEPKIKKTTNSYVYVGIENAFTQTRFDADFETPTSGYTLLNAGIGTTLKLKNQPLRLSISANNLLNKAYYDALSRYKPGRLDQTNPTLGVYNMGRNISFGVYIPLQIKK
;
A
#
# COMPACT_ATOMS: atom_id res chain seq x y z
N MET A 1 0.45 -26.60 47.24
CA MET A 1 -0.10 -25.25 46.94
C MET A 1 -0.15 -24.48 48.24
N ASN A 2 0.31 -23.22 48.26
CA ASN A 2 0.16 -22.37 49.43
C ASN A 2 -1.33 -22.10 49.70
N LYS A 3 -1.70 -21.96 50.97
CA LYS A 3 -3.05 -21.59 51.36
C LYS A 3 -3.33 -20.16 50.87
N LEU A 4 -4.34 -19.97 50.02
CA LEU A 4 -4.78 -18.65 49.56
C LEU A 4 -5.52 -17.96 50.71
N ASN A 5 -5.04 -16.80 51.17
CA ASN A 5 -5.72 -15.99 52.17
C ASN A 5 -6.43 -14.78 51.53
N SER A 6 -6.00 -14.39 50.34
CA SER A 6 -6.51 -13.25 49.60
C SER A 6 -6.53 -13.50 48.09
N VAL A 7 -7.57 -13.03 47.40
CA VAL A 7 -7.68 -13.13 45.93
C VAL A 7 -8.12 -11.79 45.36
N CYS A 8 -7.41 -11.33 44.33
CA CYS A 8 -7.82 -10.19 43.55
C CYS A 8 -8.92 -10.59 42.56
N VAL A 9 -10.02 -9.85 42.51
CA VAL A 9 -11.07 -10.05 41.51
C VAL A 9 -11.10 -8.85 40.57
N TYR A 10 -10.68 -9.09 39.32
CA TYR A 10 -10.86 -8.13 38.22
C TYR A 10 -12.22 -8.38 37.57
N CYS A 11 -13.06 -7.34 37.48
CA CYS A 11 -14.41 -7.47 36.94
C CYS A 11 -14.92 -6.14 36.36
N GLY A 12 -15.99 -6.22 35.56
CA GLY A 12 -16.55 -5.05 34.88
C GLY A 12 -17.29 -4.06 35.80
N SER A 13 -17.21 -2.77 35.49
CA SER A 13 -18.02 -1.71 36.10
C SER A 13 -19.48 -1.68 35.61
N ASN A 14 -19.86 -2.61 34.73
CA ASN A 14 -21.24 -2.78 34.25
C ASN A 14 -21.65 -4.25 34.40
N PHE A 15 -22.82 -4.48 35.00
CA PHE A 15 -23.39 -5.82 35.23
C PHE A 15 -24.33 -6.26 34.10
N ASN A 16 -24.86 -5.34 33.28
CA ASN A 16 -25.80 -5.56 32.16
C ASN A 16 -27.10 -6.38 32.44
N GLY A 17 -27.26 -6.97 33.62
CA GLY A 17 -28.46 -7.71 34.03
C GLY A 17 -28.44 -9.21 33.76
N ASP A 18 -27.33 -9.80 33.31
CA ASP A 18 -27.23 -11.23 32.97
C ASP A 18 -27.48 -12.15 34.21
N PRO A 19 -28.56 -12.98 34.21
CA PRO A 19 -28.88 -13.87 35.32
C PRO A 19 -27.82 -14.96 35.60
N GLU A 20 -27.14 -15.48 34.58
CA GLU A 20 -26.11 -16.50 34.77
C GLU A 20 -24.84 -15.88 35.34
N LEU A 21 -24.49 -14.66 34.92
CA LEU A 21 -23.43 -13.88 35.55
C LEU A 21 -23.74 -13.58 37.02
N ARG A 22 -24.99 -13.21 37.35
CA ARG A 22 -25.41 -13.01 38.75
C ARG A 22 -25.19 -14.26 39.60
N LYS A 23 -25.56 -15.42 39.07
CA LYS A 23 -25.44 -16.71 39.74
C LYS A 23 -23.97 -17.09 39.94
N ALA A 24 -23.12 -16.89 38.93
CA ALA A 24 -21.68 -17.12 39.03
C ALA A 24 -21.03 -16.19 40.07
N ILE A 25 -21.40 -14.90 40.08
CA ILE A 25 -20.94 -13.93 41.11
C ILE A 25 -21.33 -14.40 42.51
N LYS A 26 -22.59 -14.82 42.71
CA LYS A 26 -23.07 -15.30 44.01
C LYS A 26 -22.30 -16.53 44.47
N GLN A 27 -22.12 -17.50 43.58
CA GLN A 27 -21.36 -18.72 43.86
C GLN A 27 -19.90 -18.40 44.23
N LEU A 28 -19.25 -17.50 43.50
CA LEU A 28 -17.89 -17.08 43.80
C LEU A 28 -17.82 -16.42 45.18
N ALA A 29 -18.73 -15.50 45.50
CA ALA A 29 -18.81 -14.85 46.81
C ALA A 29 -18.98 -15.89 47.94
N ASP A 30 -19.92 -16.82 47.81
CA ASP A 30 -20.18 -17.86 48.80
C ASP A 30 -18.96 -18.77 49.03
N VAL A 31 -18.24 -19.11 47.96
CA VAL A 31 -17.01 -19.91 48.04
C VAL A 31 -15.90 -19.14 48.77
N LEU A 32 -15.66 -17.87 48.41
CA LEU A 32 -14.63 -17.05 49.06
C LEU A 32 -14.88 -16.92 50.56
N VAL A 33 -16.13 -16.64 50.97
CA VAL A 33 -16.50 -16.52 52.37
C VAL A 33 -16.38 -17.86 53.11
N LYS A 34 -16.90 -18.95 52.53
CA LYS A 34 -16.82 -20.29 53.14
C LYS A 34 -15.39 -20.76 53.37
N GLN A 35 -14.46 -20.36 52.50
CA GLN A 35 -13.04 -20.67 52.60
C GLN A 35 -12.25 -19.64 53.44
N ASN A 36 -12.91 -18.60 53.95
CA ASN A 36 -12.31 -17.48 54.67
C ASN A 36 -11.20 -16.76 53.87
N ILE A 37 -11.45 -16.54 52.57
CA ILE A 37 -10.57 -15.84 51.65
C ILE A 37 -11.04 -14.40 51.50
N LYS A 38 -10.14 -13.44 51.71
CA LYS A 38 -10.39 -12.01 51.51
C LYS A 38 -10.44 -11.66 50.01
N MET A 39 -11.40 -10.85 49.58
CA MET A 39 -11.40 -10.28 48.24
C MET A 39 -10.64 -8.95 48.18
N VAL A 40 -9.78 -8.78 47.19
CA VAL A 40 -9.18 -7.50 46.79
C VAL A 40 -9.75 -7.10 45.43
N TYR A 41 -10.14 -5.84 45.23
CA TYR A 41 -10.72 -5.39 43.94
C TYR A 41 -10.56 -3.87 43.73
N GLY A 42 -11.05 -3.36 42.60
CA GLY A 42 -10.90 -1.96 42.16
C GLY A 42 -11.64 -0.89 42.96
N GLY A 43 -12.43 -1.26 43.98
CA GLY A 43 -13.03 -0.31 44.93
C GLY A 43 -14.33 0.39 44.49
N GLY A 44 -14.81 0.20 43.27
CA GLY A 44 -16.04 0.82 42.76
C GLY A 44 -17.33 0.15 43.27
N SER A 45 -18.42 0.92 43.44
CA SER A 45 -19.70 0.40 43.96
C SER A 45 -20.74 0.05 42.89
N VAL A 46 -20.35 0.01 41.61
CA VAL A 46 -21.26 -0.14 40.47
C VAL A 46 -20.94 -1.38 39.64
N GLY A 47 -21.94 -1.90 38.93
CA GLY A 47 -21.79 -3.07 38.05
C GLY A 47 -21.41 -4.34 38.81
N VAL A 48 -20.59 -5.20 38.19
CA VAL A 48 -20.17 -6.48 38.78
C VAL A 48 -19.38 -6.25 40.07
N MET A 49 -18.55 -5.20 40.08
CA MET A 49 -17.76 -4.77 41.24
C MET A 49 -18.60 -4.55 42.50
N GLY A 50 -19.70 -3.81 42.39
CA GLY A 50 -20.62 -3.58 43.52
C GLY A 50 -21.32 -4.86 43.95
N VAL A 51 -21.88 -5.61 42.99
CA VAL A 51 -22.67 -6.82 43.27
C VAL A 51 -21.86 -7.88 44.02
N ILE A 52 -20.62 -8.14 43.61
CA ILE A 52 -19.77 -9.13 44.29
C ILE A 52 -19.30 -8.65 45.67
N ALA A 53 -18.97 -7.37 45.80
CA ALA A 53 -18.57 -6.80 47.09
C ALA A 53 -19.70 -6.88 48.12
N ASP A 54 -20.92 -6.50 47.73
CA ASP A 54 -22.11 -6.59 48.57
C ASP A 54 -22.45 -8.04 48.96
N ASP A 55 -22.40 -8.98 48.02
CA ASP A 55 -22.68 -10.39 48.31
C ASP A 55 -21.70 -10.98 49.33
N ILE A 56 -20.41 -10.64 49.23
CA ILE A 56 -19.37 -11.09 50.18
C ILE A 56 -19.61 -10.47 51.56
N LEU A 57 -19.89 -9.16 51.62
CA LEU A 57 -20.13 -8.45 52.88
C LEU A 57 -21.39 -8.96 53.59
N GLN A 58 -22.49 -9.18 52.85
CA GLN A 58 -23.73 -9.74 53.39
C GLN A 58 -23.56 -11.16 53.93
N ALA A 59 -22.65 -11.95 53.35
CA ALA A 59 -22.30 -13.27 53.83
C ALA A 59 -21.29 -13.24 55.02
N GLY A 60 -20.85 -12.06 55.47
CA GLY A 60 -19.90 -11.89 56.58
C GLY A 60 -18.42 -12.00 56.19
N GLY A 61 -18.11 -11.91 54.90
CA GLY A 61 -16.75 -11.91 54.37
C GLY A 61 -16.00 -10.59 54.51
N THR A 62 -14.76 -10.56 54.02
CA THR A 62 -13.88 -9.38 54.05
C THR A 62 -13.53 -8.90 52.64
N VAL A 63 -13.66 -7.60 52.40
CA VAL A 63 -13.38 -6.96 51.10
C VAL A 63 -12.43 -5.76 51.29
N THR A 64 -11.33 -5.73 50.54
CA THR A 64 -10.42 -4.58 50.43
C THR A 64 -10.54 -3.96 49.03
N GLY A 65 -10.99 -2.71 48.95
CA GLY A 65 -10.99 -1.92 47.73
C GLY A 65 -9.70 -1.12 47.55
N VAL A 66 -9.18 -1.05 46.33
CA VAL A 66 -8.05 -0.19 45.98
C VAL A 66 -8.47 0.69 44.80
N ILE A 67 -8.54 2.01 45.02
CA ILE A 67 -9.07 2.95 44.04
C ILE A 67 -8.22 4.22 43.99
N PRO A 68 -7.85 4.74 42.81
CA PRO A 68 -7.15 6.01 42.75
C PRO A 68 -8.09 7.16 43.05
N GLN A 69 -7.56 8.26 43.59
CA GLN A 69 -8.38 9.40 44.04
C GLN A 69 -9.34 9.91 42.96
N PHE A 70 -8.91 9.98 41.71
CA PHE A 70 -9.74 10.49 40.61
C PHE A 70 -10.89 9.53 40.20
N LEU A 71 -10.80 8.23 40.51
CA LEU A 71 -11.90 7.27 40.27
C LEU A 71 -12.86 7.19 41.46
N MET A 72 -12.42 7.55 42.66
CA MET A 72 -13.30 7.64 43.83
C MET A 72 -14.52 8.53 43.55
N ASP A 73 -14.31 9.63 42.82
CA ASP A 73 -15.33 10.61 42.45
C ASP A 73 -16.18 10.18 41.23
N LYS A 74 -15.61 9.33 40.36
CA LYS A 74 -16.21 8.96 39.06
C LYS A 74 -16.94 7.61 39.08
N GLU A 75 -16.39 6.63 39.78
CA GLU A 75 -16.92 5.25 39.85
C GLU A 75 -17.72 4.99 41.14
N VAL A 76 -17.89 6.03 41.97
CA VAL A 76 -18.52 5.97 43.31
C VAL A 76 -17.86 4.88 44.15
N GLY A 77 -16.78 5.21 44.84
CA GLY A 77 -16.11 4.19 45.65
C GLY A 77 -17.03 3.63 46.75
N HIS A 78 -16.92 2.31 46.97
CA HIS A 78 -17.83 1.56 47.81
C HIS A 78 -17.61 1.84 49.30
N LYS A 79 -18.49 2.63 49.93
CA LYS A 79 -18.34 3.08 51.32
C LYS A 79 -18.48 1.97 52.38
N GLY A 80 -19.07 0.83 52.01
CA GLY A 80 -19.32 -0.30 52.92
C GLY A 80 -18.26 -1.40 52.94
N VAL A 81 -17.17 -1.29 52.18
CA VAL A 81 -16.11 -2.33 52.19
C VAL A 81 -15.35 -2.32 53.51
N THR A 82 -14.72 -3.46 53.86
CA THR A 82 -13.98 -3.59 55.12
C THR A 82 -12.77 -2.66 55.17
N GLU A 83 -12.11 -2.45 54.04
CA GLU A 83 -10.96 -1.56 53.91
C GLU A 83 -10.97 -0.89 52.54
N MET A 84 -10.70 0.42 52.48
CA MET A 84 -10.53 1.17 51.24
C MET A 84 -9.16 1.83 51.21
N ILE A 85 -8.36 1.52 50.20
CA ILE A 85 -7.02 2.06 49.99
C ILE A 85 -7.07 3.01 48.80
N ILE A 86 -6.70 4.28 49.04
CA ILE A 86 -6.66 5.29 48.00
C ILE A 86 -5.24 5.41 47.45
N THR A 87 -5.08 5.34 46.12
CA THR A 87 -3.78 5.52 45.43
C THR A 87 -3.73 6.81 44.61
N GLU A 88 -2.53 7.24 44.22
CA GLU A 88 -2.37 8.47 43.44
C GLU A 88 -2.67 8.26 41.96
N ASN A 89 -2.37 7.06 41.44
CA ASN A 89 -2.50 6.74 40.01
C ASN A 89 -2.84 5.25 39.77
N MET A 90 -3.11 4.92 38.49
CA MET A 90 -3.49 3.57 38.06
C MET A 90 -2.37 2.53 38.22
N HIS A 91 -1.10 2.91 38.06
CA HIS A 91 0.01 1.97 38.22
C HIS A 91 0.14 1.53 39.68
N GLN A 92 0.09 2.49 40.62
CA GLN A 92 0.09 2.19 42.06
C GLN A 92 -1.12 1.37 42.47
N ARG A 93 -2.31 1.63 41.90
CA ARG A 93 -3.53 0.84 42.13
C ARG A 93 -3.28 -0.64 41.81
N LYS A 94 -2.84 -0.94 40.59
CA LYS A 94 -2.63 -2.32 40.12
C LYS A 94 -1.51 -3.02 40.87
N GLN A 95 -0.39 -2.34 41.13
CA GLN A 95 0.69 -2.87 41.96
C GLN A 95 0.18 -3.23 43.36
N LYS A 96 -0.57 -2.32 44.01
CA LYS A 96 -1.09 -2.55 45.35
C LYS A 96 -2.09 -3.71 45.41
N MET A 97 -2.99 -3.81 44.42
CA MET A 97 -3.91 -4.93 44.30
C MET A 97 -3.17 -6.25 44.13
N ALA A 98 -2.13 -6.27 43.29
CA ALA A 98 -1.28 -7.44 43.09
C ALA A 98 -0.51 -7.80 44.36
N ASP A 99 0.06 -6.84 45.09
CA ASP A 99 0.82 -7.07 46.32
C ASP A 99 -0.05 -7.66 47.45
N LEU A 100 -1.30 -7.21 47.55
CA LEU A 100 -2.26 -7.63 48.58
C LEU A 100 -2.93 -8.98 48.32
N SER A 101 -2.66 -9.60 47.18
CA SER A 101 -3.38 -10.80 46.72
C SER A 101 -2.46 -12.01 46.60
N ASP A 102 -2.95 -13.20 46.95
CA ASP A 102 -2.23 -14.47 46.76
C ASP A 102 -2.54 -15.13 45.42
N GLY A 103 -3.61 -14.70 44.74
CA GLY A 103 -4.05 -15.15 43.42
C GLY A 103 -5.01 -14.15 42.77
N PHE A 104 -5.36 -14.40 41.51
CA PHE A 104 -6.20 -13.53 40.70
C PHE A 104 -7.37 -14.31 40.09
N ILE A 105 -8.55 -13.70 40.06
CA ILE A 105 -9.72 -14.18 39.32
C ILE A 105 -10.20 -13.06 38.40
N ILE A 106 -10.48 -13.40 37.15
CA ILE A 106 -11.15 -12.50 36.21
C ILE A 106 -12.60 -12.96 35.98
N LEU A 107 -13.52 -12.02 36.07
CA LEU A 107 -14.93 -12.13 35.68
C LEU A 107 -15.18 -11.33 34.41
N PRO A 108 -16.26 -11.61 33.65
CA PRO A 108 -16.65 -10.83 32.48
C PRO A 108 -16.55 -9.32 32.70
N GLY A 109 -15.84 -8.65 31.78
CA GLY A 109 -15.50 -7.24 31.88
C GLY A 109 -14.91 -6.68 30.59
N GLY A 110 -14.90 -5.35 30.48
CA GLY A 110 -14.41 -4.64 29.28
C GLY A 110 -12.89 -4.43 29.30
N PHE A 111 -12.43 -3.42 28.55
CA PHE A 111 -11.00 -3.14 28.37
C PHE A 111 -10.22 -2.93 29.67
N GLY A 112 -10.81 -2.29 30.70
CA GLY A 112 -10.13 -2.13 31.99
C GLY A 112 -9.81 -3.46 32.68
N THR A 113 -10.76 -4.38 32.67
CA THR A 113 -10.59 -5.73 33.22
C THR A 113 -9.56 -6.54 32.43
N LEU A 114 -9.59 -6.43 31.09
CA LEU A 114 -8.61 -7.08 30.22
C LEU A 114 -7.19 -6.52 30.42
N GLU A 115 -7.06 -5.21 30.61
CA GLU A 115 -5.78 -4.55 30.88
C GLU A 115 -5.15 -5.02 32.20
N GLU A 116 -5.94 -5.05 33.27
CA GLU A 116 -5.51 -5.56 34.58
C GLU A 116 -5.12 -7.05 34.51
N PHE A 117 -5.87 -7.85 33.75
CA PHE A 117 -5.56 -9.27 33.55
C PHE A 117 -4.29 -9.51 32.71
N PHE A 118 -4.14 -8.83 31.57
CA PHE A 118 -2.96 -9.01 30.72
C PHE A 118 -1.69 -8.53 31.40
N GLU A 119 -1.77 -7.53 32.28
CA GLU A 119 -0.61 -7.09 33.08
C GLU A 119 -0.14 -8.22 34.03
N VAL A 120 -1.03 -8.80 34.84
CA VAL A 120 -0.64 -9.88 35.75
C VAL A 120 -0.25 -11.16 35.00
N LEU A 121 -0.89 -11.46 33.87
CA LEU A 121 -0.51 -12.59 33.02
C LEU A 121 0.90 -12.40 32.45
N THR A 122 1.22 -11.18 31.99
CA THR A 122 2.55 -10.85 31.47
C THR A 122 3.60 -10.92 32.57
N TRP A 123 3.30 -10.44 33.78
CA TRP A 123 4.19 -10.56 34.93
C TRP A 123 4.47 -12.01 35.31
N LEU A 124 3.46 -12.88 35.28
CA LEU A 124 3.64 -14.33 35.44
C LEU A 124 4.57 -14.91 34.37
N GLN A 125 4.36 -14.56 33.09
CA GLN A 125 5.19 -15.04 31.98
C GLN A 125 6.65 -14.56 32.07
N LEU A 126 6.86 -13.35 32.58
CA LEU A 126 8.19 -12.78 32.83
C LEU A 126 8.84 -13.31 34.12
N GLY A 127 8.13 -14.10 34.92
CA GLY A 127 8.63 -14.66 36.19
C GLY A 127 8.66 -13.66 37.35
N LEU A 128 7.93 -12.55 37.26
CA LEU A 128 7.86 -11.52 38.31
C LEU A 128 7.01 -11.97 39.51
N HIS A 129 6.11 -12.95 39.32
CA HIS A 129 5.40 -13.63 40.40
C HIS A 129 5.02 -15.06 40.00
N ASN A 130 4.61 -15.88 40.99
CA ASN A 130 4.13 -17.25 40.80
C ASN A 130 2.68 -17.45 41.29
N LYS A 131 1.93 -16.35 41.46
CA LYS A 131 0.54 -16.35 41.94
C LYS A 131 -0.39 -16.96 40.86
N PRO A 132 -1.34 -17.85 41.22
CA PRO A 132 -2.27 -18.44 40.26
C PRO A 132 -3.24 -17.39 39.71
N ILE A 133 -3.62 -17.56 38.45
CA ILE A 133 -4.62 -16.73 37.74
C ILE A 133 -5.73 -17.66 37.25
N GLY A 134 -6.98 -17.32 37.55
CA GLY A 134 -8.17 -18.06 37.10
C GLY A 134 -9.10 -17.19 36.27
N VAL A 135 -9.64 -17.74 35.18
CA VAL A 135 -10.65 -17.09 34.35
C VAL A 135 -12.01 -17.72 34.64
N LEU A 136 -12.93 -16.97 35.25
CA LEU A 136 -14.30 -17.43 35.44
C LEU A 136 -15.11 -17.08 34.20
N ASN A 137 -15.03 -17.95 33.19
CA ASN A 137 -15.64 -17.77 31.89
C ASN A 137 -17.14 -18.10 31.90
N VAL A 138 -17.98 -17.11 32.19
CA VAL A 138 -19.44 -17.25 32.22
C VAL A 138 -20.00 -17.06 30.82
N ASN A 139 -20.92 -17.94 30.39
CA ASN A 139 -21.59 -17.89 29.07
C ASN A 139 -20.63 -17.81 27.87
N GLY A 140 -19.39 -18.32 28.02
CA GLY A 140 -18.38 -18.27 26.95
C GLY A 140 -17.85 -16.86 26.64
N PHE A 141 -18.00 -15.90 27.57
CA PHE A 141 -17.55 -14.52 27.39
C PHE A 141 -16.08 -14.40 26.91
N TYR A 142 -15.21 -15.30 27.37
CA TYR A 142 -13.79 -15.33 27.02
C TYR A 142 -13.42 -16.40 25.98
N ASP A 143 -14.38 -17.13 25.40
CA ASP A 143 -14.12 -18.14 24.36
C ASP A 143 -13.40 -17.57 23.12
N PRO A 144 -13.64 -16.31 22.69
CA PRO A 144 -12.87 -15.73 21.60
C PRO A 144 -11.39 -15.50 21.90
N LEU A 145 -10.99 -15.52 23.19
CA LEU A 145 -9.62 -15.24 23.64
C LEU A 145 -8.89 -16.49 24.12
N PHE A 146 -9.59 -17.41 24.78
CA PHE A 146 -8.98 -18.59 25.39
C PHE A 146 -9.73 -19.88 25.03
N ASP A 147 -8.97 -20.96 24.83
CA ASP A 147 -9.53 -22.31 24.79
C ASP A 147 -9.95 -22.79 26.20
N ALA A 148 -10.57 -23.98 26.26
CA ALA A 148 -10.98 -24.60 27.53
C ALA A 148 -9.81 -24.90 28.50
N SER A 149 -8.56 -24.88 28.02
CA SER A 149 -7.35 -25.06 28.83
C SER A 149 -6.69 -23.73 29.24
N GLY A 150 -7.25 -22.58 28.83
CA GLY A 150 -6.73 -21.25 29.12
C GLY A 150 -5.62 -20.79 28.18
N ASN A 151 -5.41 -21.46 27.05
CA ASN A 151 -4.42 -21.03 26.05
C ASN A 151 -5.01 -19.94 25.15
N TYR A 152 -4.22 -18.92 24.82
CA TYR A 152 -4.62 -17.89 23.86
C TYR A 152 -4.92 -18.51 22.49
N VAL A 153 -6.07 -18.21 21.90
CA VAL A 153 -6.47 -18.74 20.59
C VAL A 153 -6.38 -17.69 19.50
N ARG A 154 -6.10 -18.15 18.28
CA ARG A 154 -6.19 -17.37 17.05
C ARG A 154 -7.66 -17.28 16.61
N ASP A 155 -7.95 -16.38 15.68
CA ASP A 155 -9.30 -16.21 15.09
C ASP A 155 -9.87 -17.51 14.49
N ASN A 156 -9.00 -18.42 14.04
CA ASN A 156 -9.39 -19.73 13.52
C ASN A 156 -9.59 -20.81 14.62
N GLY A 157 -9.54 -20.44 15.90
CA GLY A 157 -9.72 -21.33 17.05
C GLY A 157 -8.50 -22.18 17.42
N THR A 158 -7.38 -22.06 16.72
CA THR A 158 -6.15 -22.81 17.07
C THR A 158 -5.34 -22.10 18.14
N VAL A 159 -4.66 -22.86 18.99
CA VAL A 159 -3.85 -22.32 20.08
C VAL A 159 -2.64 -21.56 19.53
N PHE A 160 -2.42 -20.35 20.04
CA PHE A 160 -1.23 -19.56 19.78
C PHE A 160 -0.03 -20.14 20.55
N THR A 161 1.04 -20.45 19.81
CA THR A 161 2.21 -21.17 20.31
C THR A 161 3.45 -20.27 20.38
N GLN A 162 4.51 -20.74 21.05
CA GLN A 162 5.75 -19.96 21.15
C GLN A 162 6.43 -19.73 19.79
N SER A 163 6.26 -20.65 18.82
CA SER A 163 6.75 -20.49 17.45
C SER A 163 6.11 -19.30 16.73
N ASP A 164 4.88 -18.95 17.09
CA ASP A 164 4.13 -17.90 16.41
C ASP A 164 4.73 -16.52 16.68
N TYR A 165 5.29 -16.28 17.87
CA TYR A 165 6.05 -15.05 18.17
C TYR A 165 7.26 -14.84 17.25
N LYS A 166 7.83 -15.92 16.71
CA LYS A 166 9.02 -15.90 15.85
C LYS A 166 8.68 -15.91 14.36
N ASN A 167 7.44 -16.21 14.00
CA ASN A 167 7.02 -16.25 12.61
C ASN A 167 6.76 -14.83 12.08
N ARG A 168 7.09 -14.60 10.80
CA ARG A 168 6.80 -13.37 10.05
C ARG A 168 6.14 -13.67 8.70
N THR A 169 5.76 -14.92 8.49
CA THR A 169 5.04 -15.35 7.29
C THR A 169 3.66 -14.73 7.31
N LEU A 170 3.29 -14.07 6.21
CA LEU A 170 1.93 -13.57 6.04
C LEU A 170 0.94 -14.72 6.05
N GLU A 171 -0.05 -14.62 6.93
CA GLU A 171 -1.22 -15.48 6.96
C GLU A 171 -2.12 -15.19 5.75
N PHE A 172 -3.11 -16.04 5.55
CA PHE A 172 -4.12 -15.82 4.51
C PHE A 172 -5.17 -14.81 4.99
N PRO A 173 -5.76 -14.01 4.08
CA PRO A 173 -5.48 -13.96 2.66
C PRO A 173 -4.16 -13.26 2.32
N ARG A 174 -3.48 -13.69 1.25
CA ARG A 174 -2.23 -13.07 0.78
C ARG A 174 -2.06 -13.15 -0.73
N GLN A 175 -1.17 -12.31 -1.26
CA GLN A 175 -0.81 -12.32 -2.68
C GLN A 175 0.59 -12.91 -2.89
N ASP A 176 0.77 -13.74 -3.92
CA ASP A 176 2.06 -14.28 -4.37
C ASP A 176 2.25 -13.99 -5.86
N ILE A 177 3.09 -13.00 -6.17
CA ILE A 177 3.41 -12.57 -7.53
C ILE A 177 4.78 -13.14 -7.91
N ARG A 178 4.83 -13.91 -9.01
CA ARG A 178 6.07 -14.46 -9.57
C ARG A 178 6.29 -13.94 -10.96
N HIS A 179 7.51 -13.49 -11.26
CA HIS A 179 7.88 -12.99 -12.57
C HIS A 179 9.21 -13.59 -13.00
N TYR A 180 9.18 -14.37 -14.08
CA TYR A 180 10.35 -14.95 -14.71
C TYR A 180 10.59 -14.26 -16.04
N LYS A 181 11.85 -13.95 -16.38
CA LYS A 181 12.21 -13.30 -17.63
C LYS A 181 13.51 -13.84 -18.18
N ILE A 182 13.53 -14.08 -19.49
CA ILE A 182 14.73 -14.32 -20.28
C ILE A 182 14.78 -13.23 -21.34
N GLY A 183 15.92 -12.53 -21.45
CA GLY A 183 16.18 -11.56 -22.49
C GLY A 183 17.46 -11.91 -23.21
N TRP A 184 17.46 -11.75 -24.53
CA TRP A 184 18.65 -11.90 -25.37
C TRP A 184 18.81 -10.66 -26.23
N ASN A 185 19.92 -9.96 -26.06
CA ASN A 185 20.27 -8.75 -26.79
C ASN A 185 21.50 -9.04 -27.65
N SER A 186 21.42 -8.76 -28.94
CA SER A 186 22.51 -8.94 -29.90
C SER A 186 22.72 -7.67 -30.71
N ASN A 187 23.97 -7.41 -31.06
CA ASN A 187 24.36 -6.26 -31.86
C ASN A 187 25.31 -6.70 -32.97
N PHE A 188 24.84 -6.68 -34.21
CA PHE A 188 25.59 -7.07 -35.40
C PHE A 188 26.06 -5.82 -36.14
N ILE A 189 27.37 -5.70 -36.33
CA ILE A 189 27.98 -4.62 -37.11
C ILE A 189 28.14 -5.14 -38.54
N LEU A 190 27.53 -4.45 -39.51
CA LEU A 190 27.50 -4.79 -40.93
C LEU A 190 28.21 -3.69 -41.73
N PRO A 191 28.63 -3.93 -43.00
CA PRO A 191 29.31 -2.92 -43.80
C PRO A 191 28.51 -1.62 -43.96
N ASP A 192 27.20 -1.73 -44.21
CA ASP A 192 26.33 -0.58 -44.50
C ASP A 192 25.52 -0.11 -43.27
N GLY A 193 25.83 -0.60 -42.06
CA GLY A 193 25.08 -0.23 -40.86
C GLY A 193 25.20 -1.18 -39.68
N GLN A 194 24.22 -1.11 -38.77
CA GLN A 194 24.18 -1.90 -37.54
C GLN A 194 22.78 -2.49 -37.34
N LEU A 195 22.70 -3.81 -37.10
CA LEU A 195 21.47 -4.50 -36.73
C LEU A 195 21.47 -4.84 -35.25
N LYS A 196 20.52 -4.28 -34.50
CA LYS A 196 20.24 -4.68 -33.12
C LYS A 196 19.03 -5.62 -33.09
N VAL A 197 19.13 -6.69 -32.32
CA VAL A 197 18.08 -7.69 -32.13
C VAL A 197 17.88 -7.93 -30.64
N ASP A 198 16.66 -7.71 -30.17
CA ASP A 198 16.25 -7.92 -28.80
C ASP A 198 15.10 -8.95 -28.78
N LEU A 199 15.36 -10.13 -28.23
CA LEU A 199 14.34 -11.17 -28.02
C LEU A 199 14.03 -11.31 -26.53
N GLY A 200 12.77 -11.56 -26.21
CA GLY A 200 12.29 -11.69 -24.84
C GLY A 200 11.27 -12.80 -24.67
N TYR A 201 11.35 -13.47 -23.54
CA TYR A 201 10.29 -14.30 -22.98
C TYR A 201 10.07 -13.89 -21.52
N GLN A 202 8.83 -13.74 -21.11
CA GLN A 202 8.47 -13.52 -19.72
C GLN A 202 7.26 -14.37 -19.33
N LYS A 203 7.24 -14.79 -18.07
CA LYS A 203 6.12 -15.48 -17.44
C LYS A 203 5.71 -14.73 -16.18
N ASN A 204 4.50 -14.19 -16.18
CA ASN A 204 3.94 -13.45 -15.05
C ASN A 204 2.82 -14.27 -14.42
N GLN A 205 2.97 -14.59 -13.13
CA GLN A 205 2.00 -15.33 -12.35
C GLN A 205 1.50 -14.43 -11.23
N ARG A 206 0.22 -14.05 -11.28
CA ARG A 206 -0.45 -13.32 -10.20
C ARG A 206 -1.41 -14.26 -9.51
N ARG A 207 -1.18 -14.50 -8.22
CA ARG A 207 -1.99 -15.41 -7.41
C ARG A 207 -2.47 -14.73 -6.15
N GLU A 208 -3.75 -14.87 -5.88
CA GLU A 208 -4.38 -14.51 -4.62
C GLU A 208 -4.75 -15.81 -3.91
N LEU A 209 -4.37 -15.88 -2.64
CA LEU A 209 -4.45 -17.08 -1.83
C LEU A 209 -5.26 -16.77 -0.59
N ASP A 210 -6.44 -17.37 -0.49
CA ASP A 210 -7.22 -17.43 0.75
C ASP A 210 -6.93 -18.71 1.53
N ASN A 211 -6.30 -19.68 0.87
CA ASN A 211 -5.80 -20.93 1.44
C ASN A 211 -4.53 -21.38 0.69
N ALA A 212 -4.11 -22.64 0.86
CA ALA A 212 -2.90 -23.15 0.22
C ALA A 212 -2.96 -23.09 -1.32
N ASP A 213 -4.14 -23.30 -1.89
CA ASP A 213 -4.40 -23.20 -3.32
C ASP A 213 -4.88 -21.78 -3.68
N PRO A 214 -4.42 -21.22 -4.82
CA PRO A 214 -4.80 -19.88 -5.22
C PRO A 214 -6.26 -19.85 -5.70
N THR A 215 -7.06 -18.99 -5.08
CA THR A 215 -8.45 -18.73 -5.48
C THR A 215 -8.48 -17.96 -6.79
N LEU A 216 -7.65 -16.93 -6.95
CA LEU A 216 -7.40 -16.27 -8.23
C LEU A 216 -5.98 -16.58 -8.73
N PHE A 217 -5.86 -16.98 -10.01
CA PHE A 217 -4.56 -17.29 -10.61
C PHE A 217 -4.52 -16.92 -12.11
N PHE A 218 -3.89 -15.79 -12.41
CA PHE A 218 -3.50 -15.41 -13.76
C PHE A 218 -2.10 -15.94 -14.10
N ASP A 219 -1.99 -16.71 -15.18
CA ASP A 219 -0.71 -17.21 -15.71
C ASP A 219 -0.54 -16.71 -17.14
N LEU A 220 0.32 -15.71 -17.31
CA LEU A 220 0.58 -15.02 -18.58
C LEU A 220 2.00 -15.33 -19.07
N ASP A 221 2.08 -15.92 -20.25
CA ASP A 221 3.31 -16.06 -21.02
C ASP A 221 3.36 -14.94 -22.08
N THR A 222 4.50 -14.26 -22.23
CA THR A 222 4.69 -13.23 -23.26
C THR A 222 6.01 -13.45 -23.99
N TYR A 223 5.94 -13.40 -25.32
CA TYR A 223 7.08 -13.44 -26.22
C TYR A 223 7.21 -12.09 -26.92
N SER A 224 8.42 -11.58 -27.07
CA SER A 224 8.67 -10.30 -27.75
C SER A 224 9.91 -10.38 -28.63
N ALA A 225 9.87 -9.71 -29.78
CA ALA A 225 11.00 -9.51 -30.67
C ALA A 225 11.05 -8.05 -31.12
N ASP A 226 12.22 -7.43 -31.09
CA ASP A 226 12.48 -6.09 -31.60
C ASP A 226 13.76 -6.10 -32.43
N LEU A 227 13.68 -5.57 -33.64
CA LEU A 227 14.75 -5.54 -34.63
C LEU A 227 14.91 -4.09 -35.06
N LYS A 228 16.12 -3.54 -34.95
CA LYS A 228 16.44 -2.18 -35.36
C LYS A 228 17.66 -2.17 -36.26
N TYR A 229 17.50 -1.66 -37.48
CA TYR A 229 18.59 -1.47 -38.43
C TYR A 229 18.93 0.02 -38.54
N TYR A 230 20.14 0.36 -38.11
CA TYR A 230 20.71 1.69 -38.20
C TYR A 230 21.55 1.74 -39.47
N LEU A 231 21.17 2.60 -40.42
CA LEU A 231 22.00 2.86 -41.58
C LEU A 231 23.21 3.71 -41.19
N GLU A 232 24.29 3.60 -41.97
CA GLU A 232 25.45 4.47 -41.80
C GLU A 232 25.05 5.95 -41.93
N GLU A 233 25.65 6.78 -41.08
CA GLU A 233 25.42 8.22 -41.13
C GLU A 233 26.00 8.81 -42.43
N SER A 234 25.18 9.54 -43.17
CA SER A 234 25.62 10.20 -44.41
C SER A 234 25.14 11.64 -44.45
N ASN A 235 26.05 12.58 -44.64
CA ASN A 235 25.76 14.01 -44.65
C ASN A 235 24.90 14.44 -43.44
N GLY A 236 25.20 13.95 -42.23
CA GLY A 236 24.47 14.22 -40.99
C GLY A 236 23.08 13.58 -40.87
N TRP A 237 22.67 12.76 -41.84
CA TRP A 237 21.43 11.97 -41.77
C TRP A 237 21.71 10.63 -41.11
N GLN A 238 20.86 10.26 -40.14
CA GLN A 238 20.92 9.02 -39.38
C GLN A 238 19.56 8.31 -39.48
N PRO A 239 19.31 7.51 -40.53
CA PRO A 239 18.07 6.76 -40.70
C PRO A 239 18.09 5.46 -39.90
N VAL A 240 16.94 5.09 -39.34
CA VAL A 240 16.72 3.86 -38.59
C VAL A 240 15.40 3.24 -39.03
N PHE A 241 15.42 1.95 -39.34
CA PHE A 241 14.22 1.16 -39.58
C PHE A 241 14.08 0.13 -38.48
N GLY A 242 12.85 -0.20 -38.10
CA GLY A 242 12.65 -1.28 -37.16
C GLY A 242 11.34 -2.01 -37.30
N LEU A 243 11.36 -3.24 -36.81
CA LEU A 243 10.24 -4.14 -36.72
C LEU A 243 10.15 -4.65 -35.28
N SER A 244 8.94 -4.72 -34.75
CA SER A 244 8.69 -5.22 -33.41
C SER A 244 7.47 -6.12 -33.43
N GLY A 245 7.45 -7.16 -32.61
CA GLY A 245 6.28 -8.00 -32.44
C GLY A 245 6.20 -8.57 -31.03
N ASP A 246 4.98 -8.83 -30.59
CA ASP A 246 4.69 -9.44 -29.29
C ASP A 246 3.53 -10.44 -29.39
N ALA A 247 3.58 -11.48 -28.56
CA ALA A 247 2.50 -12.44 -28.39
C ALA A 247 2.31 -12.73 -26.91
N GLY A 248 1.08 -12.62 -26.42
CA GLY A 248 0.71 -12.88 -25.04
C GLY A 248 -0.33 -13.97 -24.96
N ILE A 249 -0.15 -14.93 -24.07
CA ILE A 249 -1.10 -16.04 -23.84
C ILE A 249 -1.39 -16.06 -22.34
N SER A 250 -2.62 -15.69 -21.97
CA SER A 250 -3.08 -15.66 -20.59
C SER A 250 -4.06 -16.80 -20.34
N THR A 251 -3.84 -17.52 -19.25
CA THR A 251 -4.75 -18.57 -18.78
C THR A 251 -5.19 -18.28 -17.34
N ASN A 252 -6.42 -18.67 -17.03
CA ASN A 252 -6.95 -18.66 -15.67
C ASN A 252 -6.82 -20.06 -15.09
N LYS A 253 -6.16 -20.17 -13.94
CA LYS A 253 -5.90 -21.43 -13.24
C LYS A 253 -6.53 -21.49 -11.84
N GLY A 254 -7.20 -20.43 -11.44
CA GLY A 254 -7.92 -20.33 -10.16
C GLY A 254 -9.39 -20.68 -10.33
N THR A 255 -10.12 -20.56 -9.23
CA THR A 255 -11.58 -20.72 -9.15
C THR A 255 -12.33 -19.39 -9.22
N GLU A 256 -11.64 -18.28 -8.98
CA GLU A 256 -12.15 -16.93 -9.12
C GLU A 256 -11.69 -16.30 -10.43
N PHE A 257 -12.61 -15.55 -11.03
CA PHE A 257 -12.44 -15.01 -12.36
C PHE A 257 -12.77 -13.51 -12.38
N LEU A 258 -11.79 -12.70 -12.77
CA LEU A 258 -11.93 -11.26 -13.00
C LEU A 258 -11.74 -10.91 -14.48
N VAL A 259 -10.66 -11.37 -15.10
CA VAL A 259 -10.34 -11.19 -16.53
C VAL A 259 -10.45 -12.54 -17.25
N PRO A 260 -10.99 -12.62 -18.47
CA PRO A 260 -10.99 -13.87 -19.23
C PRO A 260 -9.57 -14.36 -19.53
N ALA A 261 -9.43 -15.66 -19.78
CA ALA A 261 -8.25 -16.14 -20.50
C ALA A 261 -8.22 -15.49 -21.89
N TYR A 262 -7.04 -15.14 -22.40
CA TYR A 262 -6.95 -14.39 -23.65
C TYR A 262 -5.65 -14.68 -24.40
N ASP A 263 -5.67 -14.41 -25.69
CA ASP A 263 -4.48 -14.38 -26.54
C ASP A 263 -4.36 -12.98 -27.16
N THR A 264 -3.17 -12.39 -27.14
CA THR A 264 -2.87 -11.08 -27.76
C THR A 264 -1.73 -11.22 -28.74
N TYR A 265 -1.82 -10.58 -29.90
CA TYR A 265 -0.74 -10.52 -30.88
C TYR A 265 -0.54 -9.10 -31.35
N GLY A 266 0.70 -8.63 -31.38
CA GLY A 266 1.09 -7.31 -31.87
C GLY A 266 2.21 -7.41 -32.90
N ILE A 267 2.13 -6.60 -33.95
CA ILE A 267 3.23 -6.34 -34.87
C ILE A 267 3.27 -4.84 -35.16
N GLY A 268 4.48 -4.30 -35.27
CA GLY A 268 4.69 -2.92 -35.65
C GLY A 268 5.95 -2.74 -36.49
N ALA A 269 5.91 -1.76 -37.37
CA ALA A 269 7.01 -1.36 -38.23
C ALA A 269 7.20 0.15 -38.12
N PHE A 270 8.44 0.61 -38.03
CA PHE A 270 8.73 2.04 -37.97
C PHE A 270 9.91 2.44 -38.84
N ALA A 271 9.88 3.69 -39.27
CA ALA A 271 11.00 4.39 -39.86
C ALA A 271 11.23 5.67 -39.05
N TYR A 272 12.49 5.96 -38.77
CA TYR A 272 12.92 7.14 -38.04
C TYR A 272 14.10 7.76 -38.78
N ILE A 273 14.14 9.08 -38.80
CA ILE A 273 15.23 9.83 -39.39
C ILE A 273 15.62 10.96 -38.47
N LYS A 274 16.92 11.13 -38.27
CA LYS A 274 17.51 12.27 -37.60
C LYS A 274 18.46 12.98 -38.55
N LYS A 275 18.45 14.31 -38.50
CA LYS A 275 19.36 15.17 -39.25
C LYS A 275 19.96 16.20 -38.33
N THR A 276 21.27 16.21 -38.22
CA THR A 276 22.01 17.27 -37.51
C THR A 276 22.72 18.18 -38.54
N TRP A 277 22.64 19.49 -38.34
CA TRP A 277 23.38 20.50 -39.10
C TRP A 277 23.64 21.72 -38.22
N ASP A 278 24.89 22.14 -38.13
CA ASP A 278 25.35 23.20 -37.24
C ASP A 278 24.81 23.01 -35.80
N LYS A 279 24.00 23.95 -35.33
CA LYS A 279 23.36 24.00 -34.00
C LYS A 279 21.94 23.44 -34.00
N ASN A 280 21.54 22.73 -35.05
CA ASN A 280 20.18 22.26 -35.25
C ASN A 280 20.14 20.75 -35.38
N THR A 281 19.16 20.14 -34.72
CA THR A 281 18.80 18.75 -34.94
C THR A 281 17.31 18.65 -35.24
N PHE A 282 16.97 18.02 -36.35
CA PHE A 282 15.59 17.63 -36.67
C PHE A 282 15.46 16.12 -36.56
N SER A 283 14.33 15.66 -36.08
CA SER A 283 13.95 14.25 -36.10
C SER A 283 12.52 14.09 -36.59
N ALA A 284 12.27 13.00 -37.31
CA ALA A 284 10.94 12.59 -37.70
C ALA A 284 10.82 11.08 -37.68
N GLY A 285 9.65 10.58 -37.29
CA GLY A 285 9.37 9.15 -37.27
C GLY A 285 7.94 8.85 -37.64
N LEU A 286 7.74 7.70 -38.28
CA LEU A 286 6.44 7.11 -38.59
C LEU A 286 6.44 5.66 -38.13
N ARG A 287 5.32 5.24 -37.57
CA ARG A 287 5.11 3.87 -37.10
C ARG A 287 3.73 3.37 -37.47
N TYR A 288 3.66 2.15 -38.00
CA TYR A 288 2.42 1.40 -38.15
C TYR A 288 2.38 0.30 -37.10
N ASP A 289 1.25 0.15 -36.42
CA ASP A 289 0.98 -0.92 -35.46
C ASP A 289 -0.30 -1.67 -35.87
N TYR A 290 -0.30 -2.98 -35.67
CA TYR A 290 -1.45 -3.85 -35.76
C TYR A 290 -1.49 -4.77 -34.54
N ARG A 291 -2.66 -4.84 -33.89
CA ARG A 291 -2.87 -5.66 -32.69
C ARG A 291 -4.19 -6.41 -32.75
N THR A 292 -4.17 -7.66 -32.31
CA THR A 292 -5.36 -8.47 -32.09
C THR A 292 -5.45 -8.89 -30.63
N ASN A 293 -6.67 -8.90 -30.12
CA ASN A 293 -6.98 -9.42 -28.79
C ASN A 293 -8.14 -10.42 -28.92
N SER A 294 -7.97 -11.60 -28.36
CA SER A 294 -8.97 -12.67 -28.39
C SER A 294 -9.26 -13.14 -26.96
N GLY A 295 -10.40 -12.73 -26.42
CA GLY A 295 -10.88 -13.20 -25.12
C GLY A 295 -11.64 -14.51 -25.25
N LYS A 296 -11.33 -15.46 -24.37
CA LYS A 296 -11.95 -16.78 -24.34
C LYS A 296 -13.21 -16.74 -23.48
N GLY A 297 -14.26 -17.40 -23.96
CA GLY A 297 -15.50 -17.54 -23.22
C GLY A 297 -15.33 -18.46 -22.01
N LEU A 298 -16.14 -18.23 -20.98
CA LEU A 298 -16.20 -19.08 -19.79
C LEU A 298 -17.64 -19.16 -19.30
N VAL A 299 -18.11 -20.37 -19.05
CA VAL A 299 -19.35 -20.64 -18.33
C VAL A 299 -18.95 -21.30 -17.02
N ASP A 300 -19.35 -20.69 -15.91
CA ASP A 300 -19.04 -21.14 -14.56
C ASP A 300 -20.36 -21.41 -13.81
N ALA A 301 -20.49 -22.59 -13.21
CA ALA A 301 -21.72 -23.06 -12.56
C ALA A 301 -23.02 -22.85 -13.39
N GLY A 302 -22.95 -22.96 -14.72
CA GLY A 302 -24.10 -22.75 -15.62
C GLY A 302 -24.40 -21.28 -15.94
N VAL A 303 -23.64 -20.33 -15.40
CA VAL A 303 -23.74 -18.89 -15.67
C VAL A 303 -22.61 -18.48 -16.59
N THR A 304 -22.92 -17.75 -17.67
CA THR A 304 -21.89 -17.18 -18.55
C THR A 304 -21.08 -16.12 -17.79
N ARG A 305 -19.84 -16.45 -17.46
CA ARG A 305 -18.90 -15.53 -16.80
C ARG A 305 -18.21 -14.63 -17.79
N PHE A 306 -17.74 -15.16 -18.92
CA PHE A 306 -17.14 -14.36 -19.99
C PHE A 306 -17.76 -14.71 -21.34
N THR A 307 -18.17 -13.68 -22.07
CA THR A 307 -18.54 -13.81 -23.49
C THR A 307 -17.25 -13.73 -24.33
N PRO A 308 -17.00 -14.67 -25.26
CA PRO A 308 -15.82 -14.60 -26.10
C PRO A 308 -15.87 -13.36 -27.01
N PHE A 309 -14.70 -12.79 -27.30
CA PHE A 309 -14.57 -11.64 -28.19
C PHE A 309 -13.27 -11.73 -29.00
N THR A 310 -13.27 -11.07 -30.16
CA THR A 310 -12.06 -10.84 -30.95
C THR A 310 -12.06 -9.41 -31.47
N ASN A 311 -11.01 -8.66 -31.17
CA ASN A 311 -10.81 -7.31 -31.64
C ASN A 311 -9.54 -7.23 -32.49
N GLN A 312 -9.59 -6.36 -33.49
CA GLN A 312 -8.45 -6.04 -34.35
C GLN A 312 -8.32 -4.52 -34.40
N PHE A 313 -7.11 -4.03 -34.17
CA PHE A 313 -6.81 -2.61 -34.13
C PHE A 313 -5.58 -2.32 -34.95
N SER A 314 -5.60 -1.25 -35.75
CA SER A 314 -4.44 -0.76 -36.46
C SER A 314 -4.33 0.75 -36.34
N ASN A 315 -3.10 1.25 -36.44
CA ASN A 315 -2.86 2.69 -36.41
C ASN A 315 -1.56 3.08 -37.11
N ILE A 316 -1.54 4.30 -37.65
CA ILE A 316 -0.32 5.01 -38.03
C ILE A 316 -0.11 6.15 -37.03
N SER A 317 1.04 6.13 -36.37
CA SER A 317 1.51 7.15 -35.44
C SER A 317 2.70 7.88 -36.06
N GLY A 318 2.83 9.18 -35.80
CA GLY A 318 3.94 9.98 -36.29
C GLY A 318 4.44 10.96 -35.25
N ALA A 319 5.73 11.27 -35.29
CA ALA A 319 6.34 12.25 -34.41
C ALA A 319 7.38 13.07 -35.18
N ALA A 320 7.52 14.34 -34.82
CA ALA A 320 8.56 15.23 -35.29
C ALA A 320 9.15 15.98 -34.09
N GLY A 321 10.47 16.14 -34.09
CA GLY A 321 11.21 16.84 -33.05
C GLY A 321 12.18 17.84 -33.67
N TYR A 322 12.41 18.94 -32.96
CA TYR A 322 13.40 19.94 -33.32
C TYR A 322 14.16 20.37 -32.07
N THR A 323 15.48 20.44 -32.20
CA THR A 323 16.40 20.90 -31.17
C THR A 323 17.28 22.00 -31.75
N HIS A 324 17.44 23.08 -30.99
CA HIS A 324 18.32 24.18 -31.34
C HIS A 324 19.23 24.57 -30.16
N GLU A 325 20.54 24.52 -30.40
CA GLU A 325 21.58 24.90 -29.46
C GLU A 325 21.91 26.40 -29.63
N PHE A 326 21.22 27.28 -28.92
CA PHE A 326 21.47 28.73 -29.00
C PHE A 326 22.92 29.07 -28.63
N SER A 327 23.46 28.39 -27.62
CA SER A 327 24.86 28.47 -27.18
C SER A 327 25.27 27.16 -26.51
N ASP A 328 26.53 27.05 -26.10
CA ASP A 328 27.05 25.89 -25.35
C ASP A 328 26.35 25.68 -23.99
N HIS A 329 25.54 26.65 -23.55
CA HIS A 329 24.83 26.63 -22.27
C HIS A 329 23.31 26.63 -22.39
N VAL A 330 22.75 26.89 -23.58
CA VAL A 330 21.30 27.08 -23.75
C VAL A 330 20.84 26.21 -24.90
N ASN A 331 19.97 25.25 -24.59
CA ASN A 331 19.39 24.32 -25.55
C ASN A 331 17.86 24.41 -25.50
N PHE A 332 17.22 24.38 -26.66
CA PHE A 332 15.76 24.30 -26.76
C PHE A 332 15.37 23.07 -27.55
N GLN A 333 14.40 22.33 -27.04
CA GLN A 333 13.81 21.17 -27.70
C GLN A 333 12.29 21.33 -27.77
N THR A 334 11.69 20.94 -28.89
CA THR A 334 10.25 20.79 -29.01
C THR A 334 9.91 19.54 -29.80
N ASN A 335 8.84 18.86 -29.40
CA ASN A 335 8.35 17.68 -30.08
C ASN A 335 6.84 17.79 -30.28
N ALA A 336 6.36 17.25 -31.39
CA ALA A 336 4.93 17.08 -31.65
C ALA A 336 4.71 15.68 -32.24
N GLY A 337 3.64 15.01 -31.82
CA GLY A 337 3.37 13.68 -32.32
C GLY A 337 2.00 13.14 -31.97
N THR A 338 1.72 11.98 -32.53
CA THR A 338 0.53 11.19 -32.24
C THR A 338 0.93 9.85 -31.66
N ALA A 339 0.13 9.35 -30.73
CA ALA A 339 0.28 7.99 -30.22
C ALA A 339 -1.05 7.25 -30.24
N PHE A 340 -0.96 5.94 -30.05
CA PHE A 340 -2.07 5.02 -30.09
C PHE A 340 -1.94 3.98 -29.01
N ARG A 341 -3.06 3.65 -28.39
CA ARG A 341 -3.15 2.54 -27.45
C ARG A 341 -4.40 1.72 -27.74
N ALA A 342 -4.20 0.47 -28.14
CA ALA A 342 -5.30 -0.49 -28.21
C ALA A 342 -5.83 -0.79 -26.79
N PRO A 343 -7.15 -0.98 -26.61
CA PRO A 343 -7.71 -1.49 -25.36
C PRO A 343 -7.05 -2.82 -24.98
N ASN A 344 -6.78 -3.02 -23.70
CA ASN A 344 -6.23 -4.28 -23.20
C ASN A 344 -7.36 -5.30 -22.89
N PRO A 345 -7.04 -6.60 -22.78
CA PRO A 345 -8.05 -7.62 -22.51
C PRO A 345 -8.86 -7.44 -21.21
N ALA A 346 -8.30 -6.78 -20.18
CA ALA A 346 -9.05 -6.47 -18.97
C ALA A 346 -10.11 -5.37 -19.23
N GLU A 347 -9.76 -4.32 -19.96
CA GLU A 347 -10.71 -3.27 -20.37
C GLU A 347 -11.81 -3.82 -21.29
N LEU A 348 -11.48 -4.80 -22.15
CA LEU A 348 -12.41 -5.40 -23.10
C LEU A 348 -13.34 -6.45 -22.48
N GLY A 349 -12.83 -7.22 -21.51
CA GLY A 349 -13.45 -8.49 -21.11
C GLY A 349 -13.68 -8.73 -19.64
N SER A 350 -13.25 -7.84 -18.73
CA SER A 350 -13.43 -8.09 -17.29
C SER A 350 -14.89 -8.33 -16.91
N ASN A 351 -15.14 -9.24 -15.98
CA ASN A 351 -16.46 -9.50 -15.42
C ASN A 351 -16.30 -10.23 -14.10
N GLY A 352 -15.96 -9.49 -13.05
CA GLY A 352 -15.71 -10.07 -11.73
C GLY A 352 -15.31 -9.05 -10.67
N VAL A 353 -15.15 -9.53 -9.44
CA VAL A 353 -14.67 -8.72 -8.32
C VAL A 353 -13.17 -8.50 -8.47
N HIS A 354 -12.73 -7.26 -8.27
CA HIS A 354 -11.34 -6.90 -8.13
C HIS A 354 -11.05 -6.61 -6.65
N GLU A 355 -10.61 -7.63 -5.93
CA GLU A 355 -10.39 -7.58 -4.47
C GLU A 355 -9.45 -6.44 -4.04
N GLY A 356 -8.35 -6.23 -4.78
CA GLY A 356 -7.43 -5.12 -4.50
C GLY A 356 -7.99 -3.69 -4.70
N THR A 357 -9.24 -3.54 -5.17
CA THR A 357 -9.90 -2.24 -5.35
C THR A 357 -11.36 -2.22 -4.87
N PHE A 358 -11.80 -3.28 -4.17
CA PHE A 358 -13.14 -3.41 -3.56
C PHE A 358 -14.29 -3.02 -4.51
N ARG A 359 -14.22 -3.49 -5.75
CA ARG A 359 -15.21 -3.16 -6.80
C ARG A 359 -15.44 -4.32 -7.74
N TYR A 360 -16.57 -4.31 -8.42
CA TYR A 360 -16.87 -5.24 -9.51
C TYR A 360 -16.57 -4.57 -10.85
N GLU A 361 -15.72 -5.18 -11.70
CA GLU A 361 -15.34 -4.61 -13.00
C GLU A 361 -16.07 -5.30 -14.16
N VAL A 362 -16.56 -4.49 -15.09
CA VAL A 362 -17.23 -4.93 -16.33
C VAL A 362 -16.54 -4.29 -17.53
N GLY A 363 -15.90 -5.13 -18.34
CA GLY A 363 -15.26 -4.78 -19.60
C GLY A 363 -16.27 -4.46 -20.71
N ASN A 364 -15.76 -3.85 -21.78
CA ASN A 364 -16.55 -3.51 -22.95
C ASN A 364 -15.81 -3.94 -24.23
N PRO A 365 -16.27 -4.98 -24.94
CA PRO A 365 -15.60 -5.46 -26.14
C PRO A 365 -15.72 -4.51 -27.34
N ASN A 366 -16.53 -3.44 -27.23
CA ASN A 366 -16.73 -2.44 -28.28
C ASN A 366 -15.84 -1.21 -28.13
N LEU A 367 -14.88 -1.21 -27.18
CA LEU A 367 -13.94 -0.10 -27.02
C LEU A 367 -13.11 0.09 -28.29
N LYS A 368 -12.94 1.35 -28.66
CA LYS A 368 -12.02 1.79 -29.72
C LYS A 368 -10.64 2.07 -29.14
N PRO A 369 -9.59 2.15 -29.98
CA PRO A 369 -8.28 2.59 -29.51
C PRO A 369 -8.25 4.04 -29.07
N GLU A 370 -7.47 4.32 -28.03
CA GLU A 370 -7.13 5.70 -27.65
C GLU A 370 -6.18 6.28 -28.69
N ARG A 371 -6.40 7.56 -29.05
CA ARG A 371 -5.50 8.31 -29.93
C ARG A 371 -5.08 9.59 -29.25
N SER A 372 -3.79 9.78 -29.05
CA SER A 372 -3.25 10.96 -28.41
C SER A 372 -2.60 11.89 -29.43
N TYR A 373 -2.67 13.19 -29.16
CA TYR A 373 -2.03 14.26 -29.91
C TYR A 373 -1.28 15.12 -28.90
N GLN A 374 0.04 15.05 -28.96
CA GLN A 374 0.91 15.65 -27.96
C GLN A 374 1.81 16.70 -28.61
N VAL A 375 2.03 17.79 -27.87
CA VAL A 375 3.09 18.76 -28.12
C VAL A 375 3.80 19.03 -26.81
N ASP A 376 5.13 19.11 -26.86
CA ASP A 376 5.96 19.53 -25.73
C ASP A 376 7.09 20.45 -26.18
N ALA A 377 7.55 21.26 -25.23
CA ALA A 377 8.68 22.16 -25.42
C ALA A 377 9.46 22.27 -24.11
N THR A 378 10.78 22.18 -24.21
CA THR A 378 11.72 22.21 -23.09
C THR A 378 12.84 23.19 -23.40
N LEU A 379 13.11 24.07 -22.45
CA LEU A 379 14.30 24.92 -22.43
C LEU A 379 15.26 24.40 -21.36
N GLU A 380 16.51 24.20 -21.74
CA GLU A 380 17.57 23.73 -20.86
C GLU A 380 18.68 24.78 -20.75
N TYR A 381 19.21 24.93 -19.55
CA TYR A 381 20.36 25.76 -19.24
C TYR A 381 21.39 24.95 -18.46
N ASP A 382 22.64 24.93 -18.92
CA ASP A 382 23.72 24.25 -18.20
C ASP A 382 25.00 25.09 -18.21
N ASN A 383 25.50 25.39 -17.01
CA ASN A 383 26.86 25.86 -16.81
C ASN A 383 27.40 25.36 -15.45
N ASN A 384 28.63 25.76 -15.10
CA ASN A 384 29.30 25.34 -13.87
C ASN A 384 28.60 25.74 -12.55
N PHE A 385 27.67 26.70 -12.58
CA PHE A 385 27.00 27.27 -11.39
C PHE A 385 25.51 26.95 -11.34
N ILE A 386 24.87 26.71 -12.48
CA ILE A 386 23.43 26.54 -12.61
C ILE A 386 23.18 25.49 -13.70
N THR A 387 22.45 24.46 -13.34
CA THR A 387 21.83 23.54 -14.29
C THR A 387 20.32 23.62 -14.09
N GLY A 388 19.55 23.80 -15.15
CA GLY A 388 18.10 23.88 -15.05
C GLY A 388 17.39 23.50 -16.33
N SER A 389 16.13 23.11 -16.18
CA SER A 389 15.23 22.83 -17.28
C SER A 389 13.82 23.32 -16.95
N LEU A 390 13.10 23.76 -17.97
CA LEU A 390 11.69 24.09 -17.89
C LEU A 390 10.99 23.48 -19.10
N GLY A 391 10.09 22.54 -18.83
CA GLY A 391 9.27 21.84 -19.81
C GLY A 391 7.80 22.19 -19.66
N ILE A 392 7.10 22.33 -20.78
CA ILE A 392 5.65 22.41 -20.87
C ILE A 392 5.14 21.35 -21.84
N TYR A 393 3.96 20.82 -21.59
CA TYR A 393 3.32 19.86 -22.49
C TYR A 393 1.81 20.03 -22.52
N GLU A 394 1.23 19.60 -23.63
CA GLU A 394 -0.20 19.38 -23.80
C GLU A 394 -0.43 18.10 -24.59
N ASN A 395 -1.39 17.30 -24.13
CA ASN A 395 -1.74 16.00 -24.68
C ASN A 395 -3.26 15.83 -24.69
N TYR A 396 -3.84 15.92 -25.88
CA TYR A 396 -5.24 15.64 -26.10
C TYR A 396 -5.43 14.17 -26.48
N ILE A 397 -6.26 13.46 -25.73
CA ILE A 397 -6.55 12.04 -25.93
C ILE A 397 -8.00 11.87 -26.36
N HIS A 398 -8.19 11.43 -27.60
CA HIS A 398 -9.48 11.00 -28.11
C HIS A 398 -9.76 9.57 -27.66
N ASP A 399 -11.02 9.30 -27.32
CA ASP A 399 -11.47 7.96 -26.92
C ASP A 399 -10.71 7.39 -25.69
N PHE A 400 -10.26 8.25 -24.77
CA PHE A 400 -9.64 7.90 -23.48
C PHE A 400 -10.49 6.89 -22.71
N ILE A 401 -9.91 5.71 -22.47
CA ILE A 401 -10.56 4.57 -21.83
C ILE A 401 -10.41 4.73 -20.32
N TYR A 402 -11.53 4.65 -19.61
CA TYR A 402 -11.53 4.72 -18.17
C TYR A 402 -12.67 3.87 -17.59
N ALA A 403 -12.49 3.44 -16.34
CA ALA A 403 -13.51 2.75 -15.59
C ALA A 403 -14.32 3.75 -14.76
N ALA A 404 -15.64 3.75 -14.94
CA ALA A 404 -16.55 4.63 -14.21
C ALA A 404 -17.62 3.83 -13.47
N ASN A 405 -17.97 4.27 -12.26
CA ASN A 405 -19.17 3.83 -11.57
C ASN A 405 -20.30 4.82 -11.83
N LYS A 406 -21.51 4.31 -12.06
CA LYS A 406 -22.72 5.11 -11.99
C LYS A 406 -23.22 5.05 -10.56
N LYS A 407 -23.46 6.20 -9.92
CA LYS A 407 -23.94 6.27 -8.53
C LYS A 407 -25.11 5.31 -8.29
N GLY A 408 -24.93 4.39 -7.33
CA GLY A 408 -25.92 3.37 -6.95
C GLY A 408 -25.92 2.10 -7.81
N ASP A 409 -25.08 2.01 -8.86
CA ASP A 409 -24.83 0.76 -9.59
C ASP A 409 -23.95 -0.14 -8.72
N ASN A 410 -24.60 -1.08 -8.04
CA ASN A 410 -23.97 -2.05 -7.16
C ASN A 410 -24.44 -3.46 -7.55
N ILE A 411 -23.62 -4.46 -7.23
CA ILE A 411 -23.94 -5.87 -7.43
C ILE A 411 -23.65 -6.64 -6.14
N THR A 412 -24.51 -7.60 -5.82
CA THR A 412 -24.27 -8.54 -4.73
C THR A 412 -23.56 -9.78 -5.28
N VAL A 413 -22.40 -10.10 -4.73
CA VAL A 413 -21.62 -11.30 -5.05
C VAL A 413 -21.56 -12.15 -3.79
N ILE A 414 -21.81 -13.44 -3.93
CA ILE A 414 -21.65 -14.40 -2.83
C ILE A 414 -20.17 -14.74 -2.71
N ASP A 415 -19.58 -14.49 -1.54
CA ASP A 415 -18.19 -14.85 -1.27
C ASP A 415 -18.00 -16.36 -1.09
N ALA A 416 -16.75 -16.81 -0.99
CA ALA A 416 -16.42 -18.22 -0.81
C ALA A 416 -17.01 -18.85 0.47
N ALA A 417 -17.38 -18.03 1.47
CA ALA A 417 -18.02 -18.47 2.70
C ALA A 417 -19.57 -18.47 2.61
N GLY A 418 -20.13 -18.12 1.46
CA GLY A 418 -21.57 -18.09 1.23
C GLY A 418 -22.25 -16.80 1.68
N ASN A 419 -21.49 -15.77 2.08
CA ASN A 419 -22.06 -14.51 2.53
C ASN A 419 -22.24 -13.54 1.36
N PRO A 420 -23.35 -12.80 1.32
CA PRO A 420 -23.56 -11.76 0.30
C PRO A 420 -22.69 -10.53 0.59
N GLN A 421 -21.82 -10.19 -0.35
CA GLN A 421 -21.00 -8.98 -0.36
C GLN A 421 -21.52 -8.01 -1.42
N LEU A 422 -21.63 -6.73 -1.08
CA LEU A 422 -22.09 -5.68 -2.00
C LEU A 422 -20.89 -4.94 -2.59
N TYR A 423 -20.77 -4.92 -3.91
CA TYR A 423 -19.70 -4.23 -4.62
C TYR A 423 -20.23 -3.13 -5.55
N PRO A 424 -19.60 -1.94 -5.61
CA PRO A 424 -19.89 -0.96 -6.63
C PRO A 424 -19.40 -1.46 -8.00
N VAL A 425 -20.23 -1.27 -9.04
CA VAL A 425 -19.95 -1.74 -10.39
C VAL A 425 -19.24 -0.67 -11.21
N TYR A 426 -18.06 -0.99 -11.72
CA TYR A 426 -17.27 -0.13 -12.60
C TYR A 426 -17.28 -0.67 -14.01
N ARG A 427 -17.66 0.18 -14.96
CA ARG A 427 -17.78 -0.19 -16.37
C ARG A 427 -16.74 0.57 -17.17
N TYR A 428 -16.03 -0.13 -18.05
CA TYR A 428 -15.08 0.50 -18.95
C TYR A 428 -15.82 1.22 -20.09
N GLY A 429 -15.56 2.51 -20.23
CA GLY A 429 -16.11 3.39 -21.25
C GLY A 429 -15.06 4.32 -21.83
N GLN A 430 -15.48 5.23 -22.71
CA GLN A 430 -14.58 6.17 -23.40
C GLN A 430 -15.09 7.60 -23.33
N VAL A 431 -14.15 8.53 -23.18
CA VAL A 431 -14.37 9.98 -23.18
C VAL A 431 -13.20 10.65 -23.90
N ASN A 432 -13.32 11.92 -24.25
CA ASN A 432 -12.17 12.74 -24.61
C ASN A 432 -11.53 13.32 -23.34
N ALA A 433 -10.20 13.34 -23.32
CA ALA A 433 -9.43 13.91 -22.22
C ALA A 433 -8.39 14.90 -22.75
N ASN A 434 -8.09 15.93 -21.95
CA ASN A 434 -6.97 16.82 -22.20
C ASN A 434 -6.09 16.87 -20.96
N LEU A 435 -4.79 16.63 -21.13
CA LEU A 435 -3.78 16.68 -20.08
C LEU A 435 -2.74 17.73 -20.46
N SER A 436 -2.50 18.70 -19.61
CA SER A 436 -1.45 19.71 -19.79
C SER A 436 -0.69 19.89 -18.49
N GLY A 437 0.54 20.33 -18.58
CA GLY A 437 1.37 20.46 -17.39
C GLY A 437 2.68 21.15 -17.64
N PHE A 438 3.41 21.31 -16.55
CA PHE A 438 4.75 21.85 -16.58
C PHE A 438 5.63 21.13 -15.56
N GLU A 439 6.88 20.96 -15.94
CA GLU A 439 7.92 20.32 -15.14
C GLU A 439 9.16 21.21 -15.17
N GLY A 440 9.78 21.40 -14.03
CA GLY A 440 10.94 22.26 -13.91
C GLY A 440 11.98 21.68 -12.98
N SER A 441 13.24 21.84 -13.34
CA SER A 441 14.36 21.55 -12.45
C SER A 441 15.31 22.74 -12.40
N LEU A 442 15.86 23.02 -11.23
CA LEU A 442 16.88 24.05 -11.02
C LEU A 442 17.84 23.56 -9.95
N THR A 443 19.08 23.31 -10.35
CA THR A 443 20.18 22.98 -9.44
C THR A 443 21.16 24.15 -9.41
N LEU A 444 21.35 24.71 -8.22
CA LEU A 444 22.41 25.70 -7.99
C LEU A 444 23.66 24.98 -7.48
N HIS A 445 24.80 25.33 -8.06
CA HIS A 445 26.14 24.85 -7.72
C HIS A 445 27.01 26.02 -7.22
N PRO A 446 26.77 26.59 -6.02
CA PRO A 446 27.59 27.69 -5.51
C PRO A 446 29.08 27.34 -5.45
N VAL A 447 29.38 26.06 -5.19
CA VAL A 447 30.70 25.44 -5.21
C VAL A 447 30.55 23.98 -5.63
N SER A 448 31.63 23.35 -6.11
CA SER A 448 31.60 22.00 -6.71
C SER A 448 31.16 20.86 -5.78
N PHE A 449 30.95 21.12 -4.49
CA PHE A 449 30.56 20.13 -3.48
C PHE A 449 29.24 20.49 -2.79
N ILE A 450 28.58 21.58 -3.18
CA ILE A 450 27.25 21.98 -2.67
C ILE A 450 26.31 22.05 -3.87
N HIS A 451 25.18 21.36 -3.76
CA HIS A 451 24.14 21.31 -4.76
C HIS A 451 22.82 21.64 -4.07
N PHE A 452 22.14 22.69 -4.53
CA PHE A 452 20.78 22.99 -4.09
C PHE A 452 19.83 22.67 -5.24
N GLU A 453 19.23 21.49 -5.17
CA GLU A 453 18.37 20.88 -6.18
C GLU A 453 16.91 21.27 -5.91
N ASN A 454 16.23 21.80 -6.93
CA ASN A 454 14.82 22.19 -6.87
C ASN A 454 14.11 21.50 -8.02
N ILE A 455 13.06 20.74 -7.75
CA ILE A 455 12.27 20.02 -8.75
C ILE A 455 10.81 20.35 -8.52
N PHE A 456 10.12 20.77 -9.57
CA PHE A 456 8.72 21.12 -9.56
C PHE A 456 7.98 20.32 -10.64
N GLY A 457 6.75 19.87 -10.32
CA GLY A 457 5.86 19.27 -11.31
C GLY A 457 4.40 19.58 -11.03
N TYR A 458 3.62 19.84 -12.08
CA TYR A 458 2.17 20.03 -12.01
C TYR A 458 1.49 19.50 -13.28
N THR A 459 0.39 18.78 -13.07
CA THR A 459 -0.45 18.24 -14.14
C THR A 459 -1.89 18.70 -13.94
N TYR A 460 -2.47 19.26 -14.99
CA TYR A 460 -3.87 19.55 -15.14
C TYR A 460 -4.49 18.53 -16.10
N ALA A 461 -5.56 17.85 -15.68
CA ALA A 461 -6.31 16.97 -16.57
C ALA A 461 -7.81 17.25 -16.50
N GLN A 462 -8.46 17.15 -17.64
CA GLN A 462 -9.90 17.39 -17.83
C GLN A 462 -10.47 16.28 -18.69
N ASN A 463 -11.57 15.68 -18.24
CA ASN A 463 -12.49 14.97 -19.10
C ASN A 463 -13.31 16.02 -19.87
N THR A 464 -13.04 16.17 -21.16
CA THR A 464 -13.64 17.21 -22.01
C THR A 464 -15.02 16.79 -22.55
N THR A 465 -15.38 15.51 -22.46
CA THR A 465 -16.71 15.02 -22.85
C THR A 465 -17.75 15.30 -21.76
N LEU A 466 -17.38 15.09 -20.50
CA LEU A 466 -18.28 15.27 -19.35
C LEU A 466 -18.09 16.61 -18.63
N ASP A 467 -17.15 17.44 -19.12
CA ASP A 467 -16.75 18.70 -18.50
C ASP A 467 -16.49 18.59 -16.98
N LYS A 468 -15.71 17.57 -16.59
CA LYS A 468 -15.25 17.40 -15.20
C LYS A 468 -13.75 17.06 -15.11
N PRO A 469 -13.11 17.26 -13.94
CA PRO A 469 -11.75 16.78 -13.73
C PRO A 469 -11.61 15.28 -14.00
N LEU A 470 -10.43 14.87 -14.47
CA LEU A 470 -10.09 13.46 -14.57
C LEU A 470 -9.66 12.92 -13.19
N SER A 471 -9.94 11.66 -12.91
CA SER A 471 -9.47 10.95 -11.71
C SER A 471 -7.96 10.68 -11.75
N PHE A 472 -7.36 10.36 -10.60
CA PHE A 472 -5.95 9.97 -10.46
C PHE A 472 -4.93 11.00 -10.98
N ILE A 473 -5.19 12.28 -10.74
CA ILE A 473 -4.25 13.36 -11.08
C ILE A 473 -3.42 13.73 -9.84
N PRO A 474 -2.08 13.72 -9.95
CA PRO A 474 -1.22 14.03 -8.81
C PRO A 474 -1.44 15.46 -8.34
N ALA A 475 -1.18 15.71 -7.07
CA ALA A 475 -1.02 17.08 -6.59
C ALA A 475 0.21 17.71 -7.25
N GLY A 476 0.19 19.05 -7.42
CA GLY A 476 1.42 19.78 -7.71
C GLY A 476 2.45 19.54 -6.61
N SER A 477 3.72 19.36 -6.99
CA SER A 477 4.78 19.02 -6.04
C SER A 477 6.01 19.89 -6.24
N LEU A 478 6.67 20.22 -5.13
CA LEU A 478 7.93 20.94 -5.08
C LEU A 478 8.88 20.21 -4.13
N ARG A 479 10.00 19.72 -4.65
CA ARG A 479 11.07 19.10 -3.90
C ARG A 479 12.30 20.00 -3.91
N ASN A 480 12.79 20.33 -2.72
CA ASN A 480 14.04 21.07 -2.52
C ASN A 480 15.01 20.18 -1.77
N THR A 481 16.22 19.96 -2.29
CA THR A 481 17.24 19.12 -1.66
C THR A 481 18.55 19.90 -1.60
N LEU A 482 19.06 20.11 -0.39
CA LEU A 482 20.44 20.56 -0.18
C LEU A 482 21.32 19.33 -0.05
N ARG A 483 22.26 19.18 -0.98
CA ARG A 483 23.19 18.05 -1.07
C ARG A 483 24.62 18.55 -0.96
N PHE A 484 25.41 17.87 -0.14
CA PHE A 484 26.80 18.15 0.15
C PHE A 484 27.65 16.93 -0.18
N GLU A 485 28.70 17.08 -0.99
CA GLU A 485 29.56 16.00 -1.48
C GLU A 485 31.02 16.19 -1.04
N PRO A 486 31.36 15.91 0.24
CA PRO A 486 32.70 16.16 0.76
C PRO A 486 33.71 15.15 0.24
N LYS A 487 34.94 15.63 0.01
CA LYS A 487 36.10 14.76 -0.21
C LYS A 487 36.62 14.25 1.13
N ILE A 488 36.30 13.00 1.47
CA ILE A 488 36.75 12.35 2.71
C ILE A 488 37.89 11.36 2.40
N LYS A 489 38.90 11.32 3.27
CA LYS A 489 40.07 10.43 3.09
C LYS A 489 39.64 8.96 3.15
N LYS A 490 40.15 8.13 2.21
CA LYS A 490 39.84 6.69 2.06
C LYS A 490 38.41 6.35 1.63
N THR A 491 37.59 7.34 1.29
CA THR A 491 36.27 7.12 0.71
C THR A 491 36.15 7.80 -0.66
N THR A 492 35.11 7.46 -1.40
CA THR A 492 34.72 8.13 -2.65
C THR A 492 33.20 8.27 -2.70
N ASN A 493 32.70 9.23 -3.47
CA ASN A 493 31.27 9.48 -3.65
C ASN A 493 30.53 9.63 -2.31
N SER A 494 31.17 10.32 -1.36
CA SER A 494 30.58 10.63 -0.07
C SER A 494 29.57 11.76 -0.26
N TYR A 495 28.38 11.61 0.32
CA TYR A 495 27.35 12.62 0.24
C TYR A 495 26.53 12.67 1.53
N VAL A 496 26.02 13.85 1.83
CA VAL A 496 24.96 14.10 2.83
C VAL A 496 23.91 14.94 2.14
N TYR A 497 22.63 14.66 2.37
CA TYR A 497 21.56 15.54 1.92
C TYR A 497 20.48 15.71 2.98
N VAL A 498 19.84 16.87 2.93
CA VAL A 498 18.57 17.16 3.61
C VAL A 498 17.64 17.74 2.56
N GLY A 499 16.42 17.23 2.49
CA GLY A 499 15.44 17.69 1.52
C GLY A 499 14.06 17.85 2.13
N ILE A 500 13.30 18.77 1.56
CA ILE A 500 11.89 18.99 1.87
C ILE A 500 11.10 18.69 0.61
N GLU A 501 10.09 17.84 0.74
CA GLU A 501 9.12 17.55 -0.30
C GLU A 501 7.78 18.14 0.10
N ASN A 502 7.22 19.01 -0.74
CA ASN A 502 5.91 19.61 -0.54
C ASN A 502 4.98 19.10 -1.64
N ALA A 503 3.92 18.41 -1.25
CA ALA A 503 2.76 18.18 -2.11
C ALA A 503 1.70 19.23 -1.77
N PHE A 504 1.20 19.92 -2.79
CA PHE A 504 0.16 20.92 -2.61
C PHE A 504 -1.20 20.28 -2.38
N THR A 505 -2.16 21.08 -1.91
CA THR A 505 -3.53 20.61 -1.78
C THR A 505 -4.10 20.29 -3.17
N GLN A 506 -4.61 19.06 -3.34
CA GLN A 506 -5.34 18.65 -4.54
C GLN A 506 -6.84 18.84 -4.32
N THR A 507 -7.41 19.87 -4.95
CA THR A 507 -8.84 20.17 -4.91
C THR A 507 -9.55 19.89 -6.22
N ARG A 508 -8.81 19.47 -7.26
CA ARG A 508 -9.34 19.15 -8.58
C ARG A 508 -9.34 17.63 -8.76
N PHE A 509 -10.51 17.04 -8.60
CA PHE A 509 -10.71 15.59 -8.59
C PHE A 509 -12.08 15.24 -9.18
N ASP A 510 -12.28 13.99 -9.58
CA ASP A 510 -13.61 13.49 -9.98
C ASP A 510 -14.45 13.22 -8.72
N ALA A 511 -15.46 14.06 -8.47
CA ALA A 511 -16.28 13.99 -7.26
C ALA A 511 -17.16 12.72 -7.16
N ASP A 512 -17.34 11.99 -8.27
CA ASP A 512 -18.03 10.70 -8.24
C ASP A 512 -17.14 9.56 -7.69
N PHE A 513 -15.82 9.77 -7.71
CA PHE A 513 -14.83 8.72 -7.44
C PHE A 513 -13.83 9.07 -6.32
N GLU A 514 -13.62 10.35 -6.05
CA GLU A 514 -12.53 10.83 -5.20
C GLU A 514 -12.97 11.96 -4.27
N THR A 515 -12.10 12.27 -3.31
CA THR A 515 -12.24 13.39 -2.38
C THR A 515 -11.03 14.33 -2.50
N PRO A 516 -11.15 15.59 -2.06
CA PRO A 516 -10.02 16.49 -1.97
C PRO A 516 -8.91 15.90 -1.09
N THR A 517 -7.65 16.23 -1.37
CA THR A 517 -6.50 15.75 -0.59
C THR A 517 -5.70 16.94 -0.08
N SER A 518 -5.55 17.02 1.24
CA SER A 518 -4.76 18.07 1.89
C SER A 518 -3.30 18.01 1.46
N GLY A 519 -2.69 19.17 1.27
CA GLY A 519 -1.24 19.26 1.07
C GLY A 519 -0.46 18.78 2.30
N TYR A 520 0.79 18.38 2.07
CA TYR A 520 1.69 17.91 3.11
C TYR A 520 3.15 18.25 2.79
N THR A 521 3.95 18.25 3.85
CA THR A 521 5.39 18.50 3.78
C THR A 521 6.13 17.36 4.46
N LEU A 522 7.09 16.76 3.77
CA LEU A 522 7.96 15.70 4.29
C LEU A 522 9.40 16.21 4.40
N LEU A 523 10.02 15.94 5.54
CA LEU A 523 11.44 16.16 5.75
C LEU A 523 12.18 14.84 5.51
N ASN A 524 13.15 14.86 4.60
CA ASN A 524 13.94 13.71 4.20
C ASN A 524 15.43 14.01 4.43
N ALA A 525 16.23 13.01 4.78
CA ALA A 525 17.68 13.15 4.86
C ALA A 525 18.37 11.85 4.51
N GLY A 526 19.63 11.93 4.10
CA GLY A 526 20.43 10.74 3.88
C GLY A 526 21.91 11.03 3.86
N ILE A 527 22.68 9.97 4.08
CA ILE A 527 24.14 9.97 4.03
C ILE A 527 24.59 8.70 3.33
N GLY A 528 25.63 8.80 2.52
CA GLY A 528 26.21 7.62 1.90
C GLY A 528 27.65 7.84 1.51
N THR A 529 28.34 6.74 1.28
CA THR A 529 29.75 6.75 0.92
C THR A 529 30.16 5.42 0.28
N THR A 530 31.23 5.43 -0.50
CA THR A 530 31.88 4.21 -0.97
C THR A 530 33.20 4.04 -0.24
N LEU A 531 33.32 2.95 0.52
CA LEU A 531 34.57 2.52 1.15
C LEU A 531 35.39 1.70 0.15
N LYS A 532 36.69 1.94 0.08
CA LYS A 532 37.63 1.12 -0.70
C LYS A 532 38.25 0.05 0.20
N LEU A 533 37.68 -1.16 0.20
CA LEU A 533 38.26 -2.32 0.89
C LEU A 533 39.20 -3.05 -0.07
N LYS A 534 40.48 -2.64 -0.10
CA LYS A 534 41.44 -3.06 -1.13
C LYS A 534 40.89 -2.73 -2.54
N ASN A 535 40.65 -3.74 -3.37
CA ASN A 535 40.10 -3.59 -4.73
C ASN A 535 38.58 -3.71 -4.78
N GLN A 536 37.92 -4.03 -3.66
CA GLN A 536 36.47 -4.21 -3.60
C GLN A 536 35.81 -2.92 -3.10
N PRO A 537 35.02 -2.21 -3.93
CA PRO A 537 34.21 -1.11 -3.44
C PRO A 537 33.05 -1.66 -2.61
N LEU A 538 32.80 -1.02 -1.46
CA LEU A 538 31.64 -1.27 -0.60
C LEU A 538 30.86 0.04 -0.49
N ARG A 539 29.68 0.11 -1.10
CA ARG A 539 28.82 1.28 -1.00
C ARG A 539 27.87 1.11 0.17
N LEU A 540 27.86 2.11 1.05
CA LEU A 540 26.99 2.20 2.21
C LEU A 540 26.08 3.41 2.07
N SER A 541 24.82 3.27 2.47
CA SER A 541 23.88 4.39 2.53
C SER A 541 22.90 4.23 3.69
N ILE A 542 22.53 5.35 4.28
CA ILE A 542 21.43 5.47 5.22
C ILE A 542 20.54 6.57 4.69
N SER A 543 19.25 6.29 4.54
CA SER A 543 18.25 7.29 4.14
C SER A 543 17.08 7.23 5.08
N ALA A 544 16.59 8.40 5.47
CA ALA A 544 15.41 8.56 6.30
C ALA A 544 14.40 9.44 5.55
N ASN A 545 13.24 8.85 5.25
CA ASN A 545 12.12 9.55 4.62
C ASN A 545 11.06 9.86 5.68
N ASN A 546 10.41 11.01 5.55
CA ASN A 546 9.38 11.47 6.48
C ASN A 546 9.88 11.47 7.95
N LEU A 547 11.03 12.11 8.20
CA LEU A 547 11.70 12.16 9.51
C LEU A 547 10.81 12.65 10.66
N LEU A 548 9.88 13.56 10.34
CA LEU A 548 8.92 14.14 11.29
C LEU A 548 7.71 13.22 11.54
N ASN A 549 7.67 12.03 10.92
CA ASN A 549 6.57 11.07 11.04
C ASN A 549 5.20 11.69 10.76
N LYS A 550 5.12 12.55 9.74
CA LYS A 550 3.87 13.19 9.32
C LYS A 550 2.90 12.11 8.84
N ALA A 551 1.68 12.12 9.35
CA ALA A 551 0.57 11.37 8.76
C ALA A 551 0.04 12.16 7.55
N TYR A 552 -0.09 11.50 6.40
CA TYR A 552 -0.52 12.12 5.16
C TYR A 552 -1.19 11.11 4.23
N TYR A 553 -1.99 11.62 3.28
CA TYR A 553 -2.54 10.87 2.17
C TYR A 553 -1.98 11.46 0.88
N ASP A 554 -1.41 10.61 0.04
CA ASP A 554 -1.04 11.00 -1.32
C ASP A 554 -2.31 11.11 -2.19
N ALA A 555 -2.37 12.13 -3.06
CA ALA A 555 -3.51 12.34 -3.95
C ALA A 555 -3.75 11.16 -4.91
N LEU A 556 -2.75 10.34 -5.20
CA LEU A 556 -2.82 9.13 -6.01
C LEU A 556 -3.09 7.86 -5.19
N SER A 557 -3.09 7.94 -3.85
CA SER A 557 -3.35 6.79 -3.00
C SER A 557 -4.74 6.22 -3.25
N ARG A 558 -4.83 4.92 -3.52
CA ARG A 558 -6.11 4.20 -3.58
C ARG A 558 -6.74 4.02 -2.20
N TYR A 559 -5.92 4.14 -1.15
CA TYR A 559 -6.33 3.90 0.23
C TYR A 559 -6.70 5.17 0.98
N LYS A 560 -6.81 6.33 0.32
CA LYS A 560 -7.25 7.56 0.98
C LYS A 560 -8.78 7.56 1.25
N PRO A 561 -9.26 8.40 2.18
CA PRO A 561 -10.69 8.60 2.42
C PRO A 561 -11.48 8.86 1.14
N GLY A 562 -12.62 8.19 0.99
CA GLY A 562 -13.50 8.27 -0.17
C GLY A 562 -13.08 7.45 -1.38
N ARG A 563 -11.87 6.86 -1.39
CA ARG A 563 -11.46 5.87 -2.40
C ARG A 563 -11.42 4.44 -1.86
N LEU A 564 -10.98 4.27 -0.61
CA LEU A 564 -10.85 2.94 0.00
C LEU A 564 -12.19 2.21 0.11
N ASP A 565 -13.20 2.93 0.61
CA ASP A 565 -14.55 2.41 0.81
C ASP A 565 -15.56 3.52 0.52
N GLN A 566 -16.48 3.26 -0.41
CA GLN A 566 -17.54 4.21 -0.74
C GLN A 566 -18.67 4.22 0.30
N THR A 567 -18.84 3.15 1.06
CA THR A 567 -19.82 3.06 2.14
C THR A 567 -19.35 3.81 3.38
N ASN A 568 -18.03 3.86 3.59
CA ASN A 568 -17.40 4.69 4.62
C ASN A 568 -16.36 5.65 4.01
N PRO A 569 -16.79 6.81 3.50
CA PRO A 569 -15.90 7.77 2.82
C PRO A 569 -14.88 8.44 3.76
N THR A 570 -14.95 8.19 5.07
CA THR A 570 -13.96 8.69 6.04
C THR A 570 -12.81 7.71 6.27
N LEU A 571 -12.97 6.44 5.87
CA LEU A 571 -11.98 5.39 6.06
C LEU A 571 -10.81 5.57 5.10
N GLY A 572 -9.59 5.58 5.63
CA GLY A 572 -8.39 5.60 4.80
C GLY A 572 -7.14 5.16 5.55
N VAL A 573 -6.19 4.61 4.81
CA VAL A 573 -4.87 4.19 5.32
C VAL A 573 -3.84 5.25 4.95
N TYR A 574 -3.20 5.83 5.97
CA TYR A 574 -2.14 6.81 5.77
C TYR A 574 -1.00 6.20 4.97
N ASN A 575 -0.35 7.03 4.16
CA ASN A 575 0.92 6.67 3.54
C ASN A 575 1.99 6.41 4.62
N MET A 576 3.06 5.72 4.22
CA MET A 576 4.13 5.31 5.12
C MET A 576 4.66 6.47 5.96
N GLY A 577 4.70 6.26 7.28
CA GLY A 577 5.27 7.19 8.25
C GLY A 577 6.79 7.31 8.12
N ARG A 578 7.47 7.59 9.23
CA ARG A 578 8.93 7.65 9.27
C ARG A 578 9.53 6.30 8.85
N ASN A 579 10.33 6.33 7.79
CA ASN A 579 11.00 5.15 7.25
C ASN A 579 12.51 5.38 7.17
N ILE A 580 13.29 4.51 7.82
CA ILE A 580 14.76 4.54 7.80
C ILE A 580 15.25 3.29 7.09
N SER A 581 16.00 3.47 6.02
CA SER A 581 16.53 2.41 5.18
C SER A 581 18.06 2.39 5.25
N PHE A 582 18.61 1.19 5.35
CA PHE A 582 20.05 0.93 5.33
C PHE A 582 20.38 0.16 4.05
N GLY A 583 21.34 0.67 3.28
CA GLY A 583 21.77 0.10 2.02
C GLY A 583 23.21 -0.34 2.08
N VAL A 584 23.47 -1.57 1.62
CA VAL A 584 24.81 -2.12 1.41
C VAL A 584 24.86 -2.67 -0.01
N TYR A 585 25.81 -2.22 -0.81
CA TYR A 585 26.02 -2.71 -2.17
C TYR A 585 27.47 -3.14 -2.38
N ILE A 586 27.63 -4.40 -2.80
CA ILE A 586 28.91 -5.08 -3.03
C ILE A 586 28.91 -5.62 -4.46
N PRO A 587 29.50 -4.90 -5.44
CA PRO A 587 29.59 -5.41 -6.80
C PRO A 587 30.62 -6.54 -6.87
N LEU A 588 30.17 -7.77 -7.08
CA LEU A 588 31.07 -8.92 -7.25
C LEU A 588 31.54 -9.00 -8.69
N GLN A 589 32.84 -8.80 -8.92
CA GLN A 589 33.47 -9.12 -10.21
C GLN A 589 34.08 -10.50 -10.14
N ILE A 590 33.43 -11.48 -10.78
CA ILE A 590 34.05 -12.77 -11.05
C ILE A 590 34.97 -12.54 -12.26
N LYS A 591 36.27 -12.40 -12.01
CA LYS A 591 37.26 -12.40 -13.10
C LYS A 591 37.14 -13.74 -13.82
N LYS A 592 36.96 -13.70 -15.14
CA LYS A 592 37.21 -14.85 -16.00
C LYS A 592 38.71 -15.06 -16.15
#